data_AF-A0A358A2W3-F1
#
_entry.id   AF-A0A358A2W3-F1
#
_cell.length_a   1.000
_cell.length_b   1.000
_cell.length_c   1.000
_cell.angle_alpha   90.00
_cell.angle_beta   90.00
_cell.angle_gamma   90.00
#
_symmetry.space_group_name_H-M   'P 1'
#
loop_
_entity.id
_entity.type
_entity.pdbx_description
1 polymer ?
#
loop_
_entity_poly.entity_id
_entity_poly.type
_entity_poly.pdbx_seq_one_letter_code
_entity_poly.pdbx_strand_id
1 'polypeptide(L)' 'YILNWGQNDDENTAYIYELYSDGDALAVHSGSDAMKALMGALGDVMAGAPELVMLTPAAGKGL' A
#
# COMPACT_ATOMS: atom_id res chain seq x y z
N TYR A 1 -4.36 -5.48 4.25
CA TYR A 1 -5.84 -5.38 4.39
C TYR A 1 -6.24 -3.99 3.91
N ILE A 2 -7.33 -3.85 3.14
CA ILE A 2 -7.81 -2.53 2.70
C ILE A 2 -8.44 -1.87 3.93
N LEU A 3 -7.87 -0.75 4.37
CA LEU A 3 -8.28 -0.07 5.58
C LEU A 3 -9.38 0.95 5.33
N ASN A 4 -9.41 1.51 4.13
CA ASN A 4 -10.33 2.57 3.79
C ASN A 4 -10.64 2.58 2.28
N TRP A 5 -11.90 2.86 1.94
CA TRP A 5 -12.31 3.20 0.58
C TRP A 5 -12.48 4.72 0.48
N GLY A 6 -12.34 5.29 -0.71
CA GLY A 6 -12.54 6.71 -0.96
C GLY A 6 -13.98 7.12 -0.66
N GLN A 7 -14.25 7.56 0.57
CA GLN A 7 -15.60 7.93 0.99
C GLN A 7 -16.08 9.28 0.45
N ASN A 8 -15.16 10.16 0.04
CA ASN A 8 -15.47 11.53 -0.41
C ASN A 8 -14.90 11.91 -1.79
N ASP A 9 -14.05 11.05 -2.38
CA ASP A 9 -13.35 11.34 -3.64
C ASP A 9 -13.88 10.42 -4.76
N ASP A 10 -13.55 9.14 -4.69
CA ASP A 10 -14.01 8.08 -5.62
C ASP A 10 -14.20 6.77 -4.85
N GLU A 11 -15.42 6.22 -4.90
CA GLU A 11 -15.81 4.98 -4.23
C GLU A 11 -15.00 3.75 -4.69
N ASN A 12 -14.38 3.82 -5.88
CA ASN A 12 -13.53 2.75 -6.41
C ASN A 12 -12.06 2.88 -5.98
N THR A 13 -11.70 3.91 -5.22
CA THR A 13 -10.34 4.07 -4.70
C THR A 13 -10.16 3.32 -3.39
N ALA A 14 -9.26 2.34 -3.37
CA ALA A 14 -8.85 1.63 -2.17
C ALA A 14 -7.56 2.24 -1.61
N TYR A 15 -7.53 2.49 -0.30
CA TYR A 15 -6.32 2.91 0.41
C TYR A 15 -5.74 1.77 1.25
N ILE A 16 -4.44 1.56 1.07
CA ILE A 16 -3.61 0.65 1.86
C ILE A 16 -2.58 1.49 2.60
N TYR A 17 -2.43 1.24 3.90
CA TYR A 17 -1.42 1.90 4.73
C TYR A 17 -0.47 0.84 5.26
N GLU A 18 0.82 1.10 5.10
CA GLU A 18 1.89 0.21 5.53
C GLU A 18 2.90 1.01 6.35
N LEU A 19 3.42 0.38 7.39
CA LEU A 19 4.44 0.94 8.25
C LEU A 19 5.56 -0.07 8.41
N TYR A 20 6.78 0.40 8.19
CA TYR A 20 8.00 -0.41 8.25
C TYR A 20 8.91 0.15 9.34
N SER A 21 9.75 -0.73 9.91
CA SER A 21 10.77 -0.32 10.90
C SER A 21 11.80 0.64 10.30
N ASP A 22 12.12 0.44 9.03
CA ASP A 22 13.17 1.13 8.30
C ASP A 22 13.02 0.89 6.77
N GLY A 23 13.94 1.47 6.00
CA GLY A 23 13.97 1.34 4.54
C GLY A 23 14.36 -0.06 4.05
N ASP A 24 15.14 -0.83 4.81
CA ASP A 24 15.54 -2.19 4.41
C ASP A 24 14.33 -3.13 4.51
N ALA A 25 13.50 -2.97 5.54
CA ALA A 25 12.24 -3.69 5.68
C ALA A 25 11.27 -3.38 4.52
N LEU A 26 11.17 -2.11 4.12
CA LEU A 26 10.41 -1.71 2.93
C LEU A 26 10.97 -2.36 1.66
N ALA A 27 12.29 -2.38 1.47
CA ALA A 27 12.93 -2.98 0.30
C ALA A 27 12.68 -4.50 0.22
N VAL A 28 12.81 -5.21 1.35
CA VAL A 28 12.50 -6.65 1.43
C VAL A 28 11.04 -6.92 1.11
N HIS A 29 10.12 -6.12 1.66
CA HIS A 29 8.70 -6.26 1.42
C HIS A 29 8.35 -6.03 -0.06
N SER A 30 8.71 -4.87 -0.60
CA SER A 30 8.37 -4.44 -1.96
C SER A 30 9.04 -5.30 -3.05
N GLY A 31 10.24 -5.83 -2.77
CA GLY A 31 10.97 -6.70 -3.69
C GLY A 31 10.53 -8.17 -3.68
N SER A 32 9.63 -8.56 -2.78
CA SER A 32 9.25 -9.97 -2.58
C SER A 32 8.49 -10.56 -3.77
N ASP A 33 8.63 -11.87 -3.99
CA ASP A 33 7.89 -12.57 -5.05
C ASP A 33 6.38 -12.59 -4.78
N ALA A 34 5.99 -12.54 -3.51
CA ALA A 34 4.58 -12.38 -3.11
C ALA A 34 4.02 -11.03 -3.58
N MET A 35 4.79 -9.93 -3.42
CA MET A 35 4.39 -8.60 -3.89
C MET A 35 4.27 -8.56 -5.42
N LYS A 36 5.21 -9.20 -6.13
CA LYS A 36 5.15 -9.32 -7.60
C LYS A 36 3.90 -10.09 -8.05
N ALA A 37 3.60 -11.21 -7.41
CA ALA A 37 2.42 -12.00 -7.73
C ALA A 37 1.12 -11.23 -7.44
N LEU A 38 1.07 -10.50 -6.32
CA LEU A 38 -0.07 -9.64 -5.97
C LEU A 38 -0.28 -8.53 -7.01
N MET A 39 0.76 -7.80 -7.40
CA MET A 39 0.65 -6.74 -8.41
C MET A 39 0.28 -7.30 -9.79
N GLY A 40 0.79 -8.48 -10.15
CA GLY A 40 0.37 -9.18 -11.35
C GLY A 40 -1.13 -9.51 -11.35
N ALA A 41 -1.66 -9.99 -10.22
CA ALA A 41 -3.08 -10.32 -10.08
C ALA A 41 -3.99 -9.07 -10.06
N LEU A 42 -3.51 -7.94 -9.51
CA LEU A 42 -4.28 -6.69 -9.48
C LEU A 42 -4.24 -5.92 -10.81
N GLY A 43 -3.28 -6.19 -11.69
CA GLY A 43 -3.08 -5.44 -12.94
C GLY A 43 -4.32 -5.36 -13.84
N ASP A 44 -5.13 -6.41 -13.89
CA ASP A 44 -6.33 -6.47 -14.74
C ASP A 44 -7.55 -5.73 -14.17
N VAL A 45 -7.51 -5.38 -12.88
CA VAL A 45 -8.65 -4.74 -12.17
C VAL A 45 -8.37 -3.31 -11.74
N MET A 46 -7.11 -2.87 -11.79
CA MET A 46 -6.75 -1.48 -11.49
C MET A 46 -6.89 -0.60 -12.73
N ALA A 47 -7.38 0.62 -12.55
CA ALA A 47 -7.49 1.62 -13.62
C ALA A 47 -6.12 2.16 -14.10
N GLY A 48 -5.03 1.81 -13.40
CA GLY A 48 -3.68 2.24 -13.71
C GLY A 48 -2.67 1.77 -12.66
N ALA A 49 -1.44 2.27 -12.74
CA ALA A 49 -0.43 2.03 -11.72
C ALA A 49 -0.87 2.65 -10.37
N PRO A 50 -0.65 1.96 -9.23
CA PRO A 50 -0.96 2.51 -7.93
C PRO A 50 -0.05 3.70 -7.60
N GLU A 51 -0.59 4.67 -6.87
CA GLU A 51 0.19 5.77 -6.30
C GLU A 51 0.82 5.33 -4.98
N LEU A 52 2.10 5.66 -4.79
CA LEU A 52 2.82 5.43 -3.53
C LEU A 52 3.16 6.76 -2.88
N VAL A 53 2.54 7.03 -1.73
CA VAL A 53 2.77 8.25 -0.94
C VAL A 53 3.58 7.91 0.30
N MET A 54 4.82 8.41 0.37
CA MET A 54 5.69 8.21 1.54
C MET A 54 5.37 9.22 2.63
N LEU A 55 5.09 8.71 3.84
CA LEU A 55 4.73 9.51 5.00
C LEU A 55 5.72 9.30 6.14
N THR A 56 5.90 10.34 6.96
CA THR A 56 6.59 10.23 8.25
C THR A 56 5.54 10.01 9.35
N PRO A 57 5.55 8.86 10.06
CA PRO A 57 4.61 8.62 11.15
C PRO A 57 4.80 9.63 12.27
N ALA A 58 3.73 10.34 12.66
CA ALA A 58 3.78 11.29 13.76
C ALA A 58 3.61 10.62 15.14
N ALA A 59 2.79 9.59 15.21
CA ALA A 59 2.53 8.80 16.40
C ALA A 59 1.90 7.45 16.01
N GLY A 60 2.03 6.45 16.89
CA GLY A 60 1.33 5.18 16.76
C GLY A 60 1.05 4.57 18.13
N LYS A 61 -0.12 3.96 18.29
CA LYS A 61 -0.47 3.26 19.53
C LYS A 61 0.19 1.89 19.53
N GLY A 62 1.26 1.73 20.32
CA GLY A 62 2.03 0.49 20.41
C GLY A 62 3.18 0.38 19.42
N LEU A 63 3.74 1.51 18.98
CA LEU A 63 5.06 1.58 18.34
C LEU A 63 6.16 1.66 19.40
#